data_AF-A0A1F4AVI7-F1
#
_entry.id   AF-A0A1F4AVI7-F1
#
_cell.length_a   1.000
_cell.length_b   1.000
_cell.length_c   1.000
_cell.angle_alpha   90.00
_cell.angle_beta   90.00
_cell.angle_gamma   90.00
#
_symmetry.space_group_name_H-M   'P 1'
#
loop_
_entity.id
_entity.type
_entity.pdbx_description
1 polymer ?
#
loop_
_entity_poly.entity_id
_entity_poly.type
_entity_poly.pdbx_seq_one_letter_code
_entity_poly.pdbx_strand_id
1 'polypeptide(L)'
;MKVILRGTLTEGAPRQEFELPREGNMTREELLTSLSAQVPGLDRYLKAAARKGTPVAIMVVADGNWVHPGDSIRADAEVELCPPISGG
;
A
#
# COMPACT_ATOMS: atom_id res chain seq x y z
N MET A 1 -6.84 -2.69 -11.29
CA MET A 1 -6.11 -1.62 -10.59
C MET A 1 -4.62 -1.81 -10.78
N LYS A 2 -3.90 -0.71 -11.03
CA LYS A 2 -2.43 -0.69 -11.11
C LYS A 2 -1.89 -0.16 -9.78
N VAL A 3 -0.89 -0.83 -9.22
CA VAL A 3 -0.24 -0.42 -7.97
C VAL A 3 1.24 -0.19 -8.21
N ILE A 4 1.74 0.97 -7.82
CA ILE A 4 3.11 1.43 -8.02
C ILE A 4 3.76 1.60 -6.64
N LEU A 5 4.85 0.89 -6.41
CA LEU A 5 5.67 1.05 -5.20
C LEU A 5 6.65 2.21 -5.40
N ARG A 6 6.81 3.03 -4.36
CA ARG A 6 7.76 4.15 -4.34
C ARG A 6 8.75 4.02 -3.18
N GLY A 7 9.87 4.74 -3.28
CA GLY A 7 10.87 4.86 -2.22
C GLY A 7 11.38 3.50 -1.71
N THR A 8 11.62 3.39 -0.41
CA THR A 8 12.15 2.17 0.23
C THR A 8 11.24 0.94 0.09
N LEU A 9 9.97 1.08 -0.32
CA LEU A 9 9.11 -0.07 -0.61
C LEU A 9 9.54 -0.83 -1.87
N THR A 10 10.30 -0.20 -2.77
CA THR A 10 10.85 -0.89 -3.94
C THR A 10 12.02 -1.81 -3.57
N GLU A 11 12.64 -1.62 -2.41
CA GLU A 11 13.78 -2.41 -1.97
C GLU A 11 13.33 -3.83 -1.57
N GLY A 12 13.80 -4.82 -2.33
CA GLY A 12 13.45 -6.22 -2.09
C GLY A 12 12.06 -6.63 -2.56
N ALA A 13 11.31 -5.73 -3.21
CA ALA A 13 10.11 -6.13 -3.94
C ALA A 13 10.52 -6.80 -5.26
N PRO A 14 9.80 -7.85 -5.71
CA PRO A 14 10.10 -8.54 -6.98
C PRO A 14 9.86 -7.65 -8.20
N ARG A 15 9.03 -6.62 -8.06
CA ARG A 15 8.67 -5.63 -9.08
C ARG A 15 8.20 -4.34 -8.42
N GLN A 16 8.29 -3.24 -9.16
CA GLN A 16 7.83 -1.92 -8.71
C GLN A 16 6.35 -1.67 -9.05
N GLU A 17 5.83 -2.32 -10.08
CA GLU A 17 4.45 -2.18 -10.53
C GLU A 17 3.72 -3.52 -10.44
N PHE A 18 2.52 -3.53 -9.91
CA PHE A 18 1.65 -4.69 -9.77
C PHE A 18 0.31 -4.40 -10.44
N GLU A 19 -0.13 -5.30 -11.30
CA GLU A 19 -1.51 -5.31 -11.76
C GLU A 19 -2.32 -6.25 -10.87
N LEU A 20 -3.34 -5.69 -10.23
CA LEU A 20 -4.28 -6.46 -9.42
C LEU A 20 -5.58 -6.63 -10.21
N PRO A 21 -5.90 -7.85 -10.69
CA PRO A 21 -7.19 -8.13 -11.30
C PRO A 21 -8.26 -8.09 -10.20
N ARG A 22 -9.12 -7.08 -10.24
CA ARG A 22 -10.20 -6.88 -9.26
C ARG A 22 -11.47 -6.43 -9.96
N GLU A 23 -12.59 -7.03 -9.58
CA GLU A 23 -13.92 -6.73 -10.13
C GLU A 23 -14.69 -5.67 -9.32
N GLY A 24 -14.22 -5.32 -8.11
CA GLY A 24 -14.90 -4.39 -7.22
C GLY A 24 -13.95 -3.52 -6.41
N ASN A 25 -14.51 -2.47 -5.81
CA ASN A 25 -13.77 -1.57 -4.94
C ASN A 25 -13.24 -2.32 -3.71
N MET A 26 -12.16 -1.80 -3.13
CA MET A 26 -11.58 -2.35 -1.90
C MET A 26 -11.16 -1.25 -0.95
N THR A 27 -11.04 -1.58 0.32
CA THR A 27 -10.49 -0.66 1.31
C THR A 27 -8.98 -0.57 1.20
N ARG A 28 -8.42 0.53 1.70
CA ARG A 28 -6.98 0.71 1.88
C ARG A 28 -6.33 -0.47 2.59
N GLU A 29 -6.92 -0.95 3.68
CA GLU A 29 -6.36 -2.04 4.50
C GLU A 29 -6.34 -3.39 3.75
N GLU A 30 -7.39 -3.67 2.97
CA GLU A 30 -7.44 -4.86 2.11
C GLU A 30 -6.35 -4.82 1.03
N LEU A 31 -6.13 -3.65 0.40
CA LEU A 31 -5.06 -3.46 -0.56
C LEU A 31 -3.70 -3.79 0.06
N LEU A 32 -3.37 -3.16 1.19
CA LEU A 32 -2.09 -3.34 1.86
C LEU A 32 -1.88 -4.81 2.29
N THR A 33 -2.92 -5.45 2.81
CA THR A 33 -2.87 -6.86 3.21
C THR A 33 -2.60 -7.76 2.01
N SER A 34 -3.26 -7.51 0.87
CA SER A 34 -3.12 -8.33 -0.34
C SER A 34 -1.72 -8.29 -0.97
N LEU A 35 -1.02 -7.17 -0.81
CA LEU A 35 0.33 -6.97 -1.36
C LEU A 35 1.44 -7.37 -0.37
N SER A 36 1.14 -7.48 0.91
CA SER A 36 2.13 -7.76 1.96
C SER A 36 2.95 -9.03 1.71
N ALA A 37 2.31 -10.09 1.20
CA ALA A 37 2.98 -11.34 0.86
C ALA A 37 4.00 -11.21 -0.27
N GLN A 38 3.83 -10.23 -1.17
CA GLN A 38 4.70 -10.00 -2.33
C GLN A 38 5.70 -8.88 -2.09
N VAL A 39 5.46 -8.01 -1.11
CA VAL A 39 6.26 -6.82 -0.84
C VAL A 39 6.78 -6.91 0.59
N PRO A 40 7.97 -7.49 0.82
CA PRO A 40 8.50 -7.70 2.18
C PRO A 40 8.61 -6.42 3.00
N GLY A 41 8.92 -5.28 2.36
CA GLY A 41 8.91 -3.97 3.01
C GLY A 41 7.54 -3.63 3.61
N LEU A 42 6.46 -3.88 2.86
CA LEU A 42 5.09 -3.63 3.30
C LEU A 42 4.69 -4.56 4.47
N ASP A 43 5.03 -5.85 4.40
CA ASP A 43 4.78 -6.79 5.50
C ASP A 43 5.46 -6.34 6.81
N ARG A 44 6.69 -5.82 6.74
CA ARG A 44 7.37 -5.26 7.92
C ARG A 44 6.59 -4.09 8.53
N TYR A 45 6.08 -3.18 7.71
CA TYR A 45 5.27 -2.06 8.21
C TYR A 45 3.95 -2.52 8.84
N LEU A 46 3.26 -3.49 8.23
CA LEU A 46 2.03 -4.07 8.80
C LEU A 46 2.30 -4.75 10.14
N LYS A 47 3.35 -5.55 10.24
CA LYS A 47 3.76 -6.21 11.50
C LYS A 47 4.16 -5.20 12.57
N ALA A 48 4.87 -4.13 12.21
CA ALA A 48 5.26 -3.08 13.15
C ALA A 48 4.03 -2.33 13.68
N ALA A 49 3.07 -2.01 12.81
CA ALA A 49 1.80 -1.38 13.17
C ALA A 49 0.98 -2.26 14.13
N ALA A 50 0.82 -3.54 13.79
CA ALA A 50 0.11 -4.53 14.61
C ALA A 50 0.74 -4.69 16.00
N ARG A 51 2.07 -4.76 16.09
CA ARG A 51 2.80 -4.86 17.38
C ARG A 51 2.61 -3.64 18.26
N LYS A 52 2.52 -2.44 17.67
CA LYS A 52 2.36 -1.18 18.40
C LYS A 52 0.90 -0.81 18.67
N GLY A 53 -0.06 -1.53 18.08
CA GLY A 53 -1.48 -1.16 18.13
C GLY A 53 -1.76 0.17 17.41
N THR A 54 -0.94 0.54 16.43
CA THR A 54 -1.06 1.83 15.71
C THR A 54 -1.51 1.61 14.27
N PRO A 55 -2.12 2.61 13.61
CA PRO A 55 -2.37 2.57 12.18
C PRO A 55 -1.09 2.33 11.38
N VAL A 56 -1.24 1.71 10.21
CA VAL A 56 -0.14 1.45 9.29
C VAL A 56 0.37 2.78 8.74
N ALA A 57 1.63 3.09 8.99
CA ALA A 57 2.30 4.29 8.51
C ALA A 57 2.75 4.14 7.05
N ILE A 58 1.81 3.86 6.14
CA ILE A 58 2.03 3.81 4.70
C ILE A 58 1.10 4.80 4.04
N MET A 59 1.66 5.69 3.23
CA MET A 59 0.89 6.64 2.46
C MET A 59 0.37 5.94 1.20
N VAL A 60 -0.94 6.06 0.98
CA VAL A 60 -1.63 5.46 -0.16
C VAL A 60 -2.26 6.61 -0.94
N VAL A 61 -1.95 6.69 -2.22
CA VAL A 61 -2.49 7.71 -3.13
C VAL A 61 -3.19 6.99 -4.27
N ALA A 62 -4.48 7.26 -4.50
CA ALA A 62 -5.24 6.67 -5.60
C ALA A 62 -5.72 7.78 -6.55
N ASP A 63 -5.36 7.67 -7.83
CA ASP A 63 -5.68 8.66 -8.86
C ASP A 63 -5.29 10.11 -8.44
N GLY A 64 -4.14 10.24 -7.79
CA GLY A 64 -3.62 11.52 -7.26
C GLY A 64 -4.21 11.99 -5.92
N ASN A 65 -5.16 11.26 -5.33
CA ASN A 65 -5.82 11.62 -4.08
C ASN A 65 -5.32 10.78 -2.90
N TRP A 66 -5.17 11.40 -1.74
CA TRP A 66 -4.78 10.69 -0.52
C TRP A 66 -5.91 9.76 -0.08
N VAL A 67 -5.55 8.51 0.24
CA VAL A 67 -6.47 7.49 0.73
C VAL A 67 -6.23 7.28 2.21
N HIS A 68 -7.23 7.58 3.03
CA HIS A 68 -7.18 7.42 4.47
C HIS A 68 -7.58 6.00 4.91
N PRO A 69 -7.29 5.60 6.16
CA PRO A 69 -7.77 4.33 6.69
C PRO A 69 -9.29 4.20 6.59
N GLY A 70 -9.77 3.07 6.07
CA GLY A 70 -11.19 2.83 5.83
C GLY A 70 -11.76 3.40 4.52
N ASP A 71 -11.02 4.25 3.80
CA ASP A 71 -11.45 4.75 2.50
C ASP A 71 -11.48 3.63 1.45
N SER A 72 -12.41 3.77 0.51
CA SER A 72 -12.57 2.86 -0.61
C SER A 72 -11.75 3.32 -1.82
N ILE A 73 -11.06 2.37 -2.44
CA ILE A 73 -10.26 2.53 -3.65
C ILE A 73 -11.01 1.83 -4.79
N ARG A 74 -11.11 2.53 -5.93
CA ARG A 74 -11.79 2.00 -7.11
C ARG A 74 -11.03 0.83 -7.73
N ALA A 75 -11.75 -0.10 -8.32
CA ALA A 75 -11.18 -1.28 -8.99
C ALA A 75 -10.25 -0.94 -10.17
N ASP A 76 -10.47 0.21 -10.82
CA ASP A 76 -9.74 0.72 -11.98
C ASP A 76 -8.64 1.74 -11.64
N ALA A 77 -8.48 2.11 -10.36
CA ALA A 77 -7.56 3.16 -9.94
C ALA A 77 -6.08 2.83 -10.25
N GLU A 78 -5.28 3.88 -10.47
CA GLU A 78 -3.83 3.84 -10.31
C GLU A 78 -3.47 4.25 -8.88
N VAL A 79 -2.77 3.36 -8.17
CA VAL A 79 -2.45 3.53 -6.76
C VAL A 79 -0.95 3.58 -6.54
N GLU A 80 -0.49 4.57 -5.80
CA GLU A 80 0.89 4.69 -5.35
C GLU A 80 0.98 4.33 -3.87
N LEU A 81 1.89 3.41 -3.55
CA LEU A 81 2.25 3.07 -2.17
C LEU A 81 3.60 3.69 -1.86
N CYS A 82 3.59 4.58 -0.88
CA CYS A 82 4.77 5.32 -0.45
C CYS A 82 5.11 4.96 1.00
N PRO A 83 6.39 4.69 1.31
CA PRO A 83 6.83 4.51 2.69
C PRO A 83 6.57 5.79 3.49
N PRO A 84 6.48 5.70 4.83
CA PRO A 84 6.37 6.88 5.66
C PRO A 84 7.57 7.80 5.42
N ILE A 85 7.34 9.10 5.43
CA ILE A 85 8.41 10.10 5.32
C ILE A 85 9.27 9.96 6.59
N SER A 86 10.46 9.40 6.46
CA SER A 86 11.48 9.50 7.51
C SER A 86 11.94 10.95 7.54
N GLY A 87 11.43 11.74 8.49
CA GLY A 87 12.11 12.98 8.87
C GLY A 87 13.52 12.61 9.35
N GLY A 88 14.54 13.07 8.63
CA GLY A 88 15.93 13.04 9.09
C GLY A 88 16.17 14.07 10.19
#